data_AF-A0A9D1FDF9-F1
#
_entry.id   AF-A0A9D1FDF9-F1
#
_cell.length_a   1.000
_cell.length_b   1.000
_cell.length_c   1.000
_cell.angle_alpha   90.00
_cell.angle_beta   90.00
_cell.angle_gamma   90.00
#
_symmetry.space_group_name_H-M   'P 1'
#
loop_
_entity.id
_entity.type
_entity.pdbx_description
1 polymer ?
#
loop_
_entity_poly.entity_id
_entity_poly.type
_entity_poly.pdbx_seq_one_letter_code
_entity_poly.pdbx_strand_id
1 'polypeptide(L)'
;MSKAKAFMQRKNIEISLKRYGIDALGAMAQGLFCSLLIGTILKTLGSQTGVEIFTTVGSYAGAMSGPAMAIAIGWALKCPPLVLFSLTAVGWASNELGGAGGPLAVLFVAIIAAEIGKVVSKETPIDVLVTPLVTIFVGVALAALIAPPIGAAANYVGTLIVEATKLQPFWMGVVVSALVGIALTLPISSAAICHSFGLVGLAGGAAVAGCCANMVGFAVMSFRENRWGGLVSQGLGTSMLQMGNIVRNPKIWIPAIVTSMITGPIAT
;
A
#
# COMPACT_ATOMS: atom_id res chain seq x y z
N MET A 1 23.93 -2.14 -30.07
CA MET A 1 23.29 -2.01 -28.74
C MET A 1 24.30 -2.42 -27.68
N SER A 2 24.46 -1.67 -26.57
CA SER A 2 25.46 -1.98 -25.54
C SER A 2 25.18 -3.34 -24.87
N LYS A 3 26.23 -4.09 -24.51
CA LYS A 3 26.12 -5.42 -23.85
C LYS A 3 25.22 -5.37 -22.61
N ALA A 4 25.25 -4.27 -21.86
CA ALA A 4 24.39 -4.05 -20.69
C ALA A 4 22.89 -3.95 -21.04
N LYS A 5 22.53 -3.30 -22.15
CA LYS A 5 21.13 -3.15 -22.57
C LYS A 5 20.53 -4.48 -23.06
N ALA A 6 21.36 -5.29 -23.73
CA ALA A 6 20.97 -6.65 -24.14
C ALA A 6 20.78 -7.59 -22.93
N PHE A 7 21.63 -7.47 -21.90
CA PHE A 7 21.50 -8.23 -20.67
C PHE A 7 20.23 -7.85 -19.88
N MET A 8 19.95 -6.54 -19.74
CA MET A 8 18.72 -6.06 -19.09
C MET A 8 17.45 -6.53 -19.83
N GLN A 9 17.45 -6.51 -21.17
CA GLN A 9 16.33 -7.05 -21.96
C GLN A 9 16.16 -8.56 -21.78
N ARG A 10 17.26 -9.33 -21.76
CA ARG A 10 17.23 -10.78 -21.50
C ARG A 10 16.67 -11.11 -20.11
N LYS A 11 16.95 -10.27 -19.11
CA LYS A 11 16.44 -10.41 -17.74
C LYS A 11 15.08 -9.73 -17.51
N ASN A 12 14.47 -9.15 -18.54
CA ASN A 12 13.19 -8.46 -18.47
C ASN A 12 13.17 -7.29 -17.45
N ILE A 13 14.29 -6.55 -17.39
CA ILE A 13 14.49 -5.37 -16.55
C ILE A 13 14.24 -4.14 -17.42
N GLU A 14 13.13 -3.45 -17.18
CA GLU A 14 12.75 -2.24 -17.90
C GLU A 14 12.42 -1.15 -16.88
N ILE A 15 13.39 -0.26 -16.66
CA ILE A 15 13.21 0.92 -15.81
C ILE A 15 12.27 1.86 -16.54
N SER A 16 10.99 1.82 -16.18
CA SER A 16 9.98 2.72 -16.73
C SER A 16 8.97 3.14 -15.67
N LEU A 17 8.52 4.39 -15.76
CA LEU A 17 7.51 4.95 -14.86
C LEU A 17 6.18 4.17 -14.95
N LYS A 18 5.89 3.58 -16.11
CA LYS A 18 4.74 2.69 -16.31
C LYS A 18 4.90 1.39 -15.51
N ARG A 19 6.05 0.73 -15.60
CA ARG A 19 6.25 -0.59 -14.97
C ARG A 19 6.38 -0.52 -13.46
N TYR A 20 7.14 0.44 -12.93
CA TYR A 20 7.33 0.61 -11.49
C TYR A 20 6.26 1.48 -10.83
N GLY A 21 5.85 2.56 -11.50
CA GLY A 21 4.90 3.52 -10.94
C GLY A 21 3.44 3.19 -11.20
N ILE A 22 3.11 2.30 -12.15
CA ILE A 22 1.70 2.00 -12.47
C ILE A 22 1.43 0.50 -12.31
N ASP A 23 2.20 -0.34 -13.00
CA ASP A 23 1.93 -1.79 -13.01
C ASP A 23 2.27 -2.43 -11.65
N ALA A 24 3.42 -2.09 -11.05
CA ALA A 24 3.78 -2.57 -9.71
C ALA A 24 2.88 -1.99 -8.60
N LEU A 25 2.56 -0.69 -8.65
CA LEU A 25 1.60 -0.08 -7.71
C LEU A 25 0.21 -0.72 -7.81
N GLY A 26 -0.29 -0.94 -9.03
CA GLY A 26 -1.58 -1.57 -9.27
C GLY A 26 -1.63 -3.01 -8.78
N ALA A 27 -0.59 -3.80 -9.05
CA ALA A 27 -0.51 -5.18 -8.56
C ALA A 27 -0.37 -5.24 -7.03
N MET A 28 0.40 -4.34 -6.43
CA MET A 28 0.49 -4.24 -4.97
C MET A 28 -0.87 -3.99 -4.32
N ALA A 29 -1.70 -3.11 -4.89
CA ALA A 29 -3.06 -2.87 -4.40
C ALA A 29 -3.93 -4.14 -4.44
N GLN A 30 -3.76 -4.99 -5.46
CA GLN A 30 -4.41 -6.31 -5.51
C GLN A 30 -3.89 -7.24 -4.40
N GLY A 31 -2.58 -7.26 -4.18
CA GLY A 31 -1.97 -8.03 -3.08
C GLY A 31 -2.51 -7.61 -1.71
N LEU A 32 -2.63 -6.31 -1.47
CA LEU A 32 -3.17 -5.74 -0.23
C LEU A 32 -4.68 -6.01 -0.09
N PHE A 33 -5.44 -5.99 -1.19
CA PHE A 33 -6.84 -6.36 -1.19
C PHE A 33 -7.05 -7.81 -0.76
N CYS A 34 -6.33 -8.76 -1.38
CA CYS A 34 -6.49 -10.19 -1.09
C CYS A 34 -6.04 -10.59 0.33
N SER A 35 -5.18 -9.79 0.97
CA SER A 35 -4.59 -10.10 2.28
C SER A 35 -5.19 -9.21 3.39
N LEU A 36 -4.75 -7.95 3.46
CA LEU A 36 -5.09 -7.03 4.53
C LEU A 36 -6.59 -6.71 4.57
N LEU A 37 -7.19 -6.43 3.40
CA LEU A 37 -8.59 -5.99 3.36
C LEU A 37 -9.55 -7.13 3.69
N ILE A 38 -9.42 -8.27 3.00
CA ILE A 38 -10.21 -9.47 3.32
C ILE A 38 -9.97 -9.89 4.78
N GLY A 39 -8.72 -9.85 5.25
CA GLY A 39 -8.38 -10.13 6.64
C GLY A 39 -9.10 -9.21 7.63
N THR A 40 -9.16 -7.91 7.32
CA THR A 40 -9.84 -6.91 8.16
C THR A 40 -11.36 -7.10 8.17
N ILE A 41 -11.97 -7.42 7.02
CA ILE A 41 -13.41 -7.72 6.93
C ILE A 41 -13.75 -8.94 7.78
N LEU A 42 -13.01 -10.04 7.62
CA LEU A 42 -13.22 -11.26 8.42
C LEU A 42 -13.02 -10.98 9.91
N LYS A 43 -11.97 -10.24 10.28
CA LYS A 43 -11.74 -9.86 11.68
C LYS A 43 -12.90 -9.05 12.27
N THR A 44 -13.43 -8.11 11.48
CA THR A 44 -14.57 -7.27 11.87
C THR A 44 -15.86 -8.07 12.01
N LEU A 45 -16.11 -9.02 11.10
CA LEU A 45 -17.23 -9.95 11.22
C LEU A 45 -17.10 -10.82 12.46
N GLY A 46 -15.91 -11.36 12.73
CA GLY A 46 -15.65 -12.16 13.93
C GLY A 46 -15.86 -11.38 15.22
N SER A 47 -15.39 -10.14 15.29
CA SER A 47 -15.59 -9.29 16.48
C SER A 47 -17.04 -8.87 16.69
N GLN A 48 -17.81 -8.65 15.62
CA GLN A 48 -19.22 -8.27 15.73
C GLN A 48 -20.15 -9.47 15.97
N THR A 49 -19.86 -10.63 15.39
CA THR A 49 -20.70 -11.84 15.51
C THR A 49 -20.33 -12.72 16.69
N GLY A 50 -19.14 -12.51 17.29
CA GLY A 50 -18.60 -13.35 18.35
C GLY A 50 -18.03 -14.70 17.86
N VAL A 51 -18.03 -14.96 16.55
CA VAL A 51 -17.51 -16.20 15.99
C VAL A 51 -16.00 -16.11 15.80
N GLU A 52 -15.26 -16.75 16.70
CA GLU A 52 -13.80 -16.65 16.81
C GLU A 52 -13.05 -17.13 15.55
N ILE A 53 -13.62 -18.04 14.77
CA ILE A 53 -12.99 -18.57 13.55
C ILE A 53 -12.72 -17.45 12.52
N PHE A 54 -13.63 -16.47 12.41
CA PHE A 54 -13.46 -15.35 11.48
C PHE A 54 -12.35 -14.40 11.92
N THR A 55 -12.21 -14.17 13.23
CA THR A 55 -11.11 -13.38 13.80
C THR A 55 -9.76 -14.05 13.56
N THR A 56 -9.69 -15.37 13.73
CA THR A 56 -8.47 -16.16 13.51
C THR A 56 -8.05 -16.17 12.04
N VAL A 57 -8.97 -16.48 11.12
CA VAL A 57 -8.70 -16.47 9.67
C VAL A 57 -8.33 -15.05 9.21
N GLY A 58 -9.04 -14.04 9.70
CA GLY A 58 -8.74 -12.65 9.40
C GLY A 58 -7.34 -12.21 9.84
N SER A 59 -6.89 -12.70 11.00
CA SER A 59 -5.55 -12.43 11.53
C SER A 59 -4.45 -13.08 10.69
N TYR A 60 -4.65 -14.33 10.25
CA TYR A 60 -3.70 -14.99 9.32
C TYR A 60 -3.61 -14.25 7.98
N ALA A 61 -4.74 -13.85 7.41
CA ALA A 61 -4.75 -13.10 6.14
C ALA A 61 -4.07 -11.73 6.27
N GLY A 62 -4.34 -11.01 7.37
CA GLY A 62 -3.72 -9.71 7.65
C GLY A 62 -2.21 -9.78 7.87
N ALA A 63 -1.73 -10.83 8.55
CA ALA A 63 -0.29 -11.10 8.69
C ALA A 63 0.35 -11.29 7.31
N MET A 64 -0.28 -11.98 6.36
CA MET A 64 0.36 -12.18 5.05
C MET A 64 0.37 -10.93 4.14
N SER A 65 -0.01 -9.75 4.62
CA SER A 65 -0.08 -8.50 3.83
C SER A 65 1.24 -8.08 3.19
N GLY A 66 2.33 -8.01 3.98
CA GLY A 66 3.68 -7.73 3.47
C GLY A 66 4.12 -8.67 2.35
N PRO A 67 4.12 -10.00 2.60
CA PRO A 67 4.43 -11.02 1.60
C PRO A 67 3.55 -10.96 0.35
N ALA A 68 2.23 -10.79 0.52
CA ALA A 68 1.28 -10.74 -0.59
C ALA A 68 1.55 -9.54 -1.51
N MET A 69 1.84 -8.37 -0.93
CA MET A 69 2.26 -7.19 -1.68
C MET A 69 3.54 -7.44 -2.49
N ALA A 70 4.58 -7.99 -1.85
CA ALA A 70 5.86 -8.24 -2.50
C ALA A 70 5.77 -9.29 -3.62
N ILE A 71 4.99 -10.36 -3.43
CA ILE A 71 4.70 -11.34 -4.49
C ILE A 71 3.96 -10.67 -5.64
N ALA A 72 2.93 -9.86 -5.37
CA ALA A 72 2.16 -9.22 -6.43
C ALA A 72 3.01 -8.25 -7.26
N ILE A 73 3.90 -7.49 -6.60
CA ILE A 73 4.92 -6.66 -7.27
C ILE A 73 5.84 -7.54 -8.12
N GLY A 74 6.40 -8.61 -7.53
CA GLY A 74 7.28 -9.54 -8.24
C GLY A 74 6.63 -10.17 -9.47
N TRP A 75 5.33 -10.50 -9.37
CA TRP A 75 4.53 -11.03 -10.47
C TRP A 75 4.35 -10.00 -11.59
N ALA A 76 3.99 -8.75 -11.26
CA ALA A 76 3.90 -7.66 -12.23
C ALA A 76 5.26 -7.37 -12.91
N LEU A 77 6.35 -7.53 -12.18
CA LEU A 77 7.71 -7.42 -12.70
C LEU A 77 8.14 -8.63 -13.54
N LYS A 78 7.33 -9.69 -13.62
CA LYS A 78 7.61 -10.97 -14.31
C LYS A 78 8.88 -11.64 -13.78
N CYS A 79 9.02 -11.70 -12.46
CA CYS A 79 10.14 -12.36 -11.80
C CYS A 79 10.10 -13.89 -12.02
N PRO A 80 11.27 -14.55 -12.11
CA PRO A 80 11.32 -16.01 -12.11
C PRO A 80 10.82 -16.58 -10.76
N PRO A 81 10.35 -17.83 -10.72
CA PRO A 81 9.69 -18.40 -9.54
C PRO A 81 10.51 -18.30 -8.25
N LEU A 82 11.81 -18.60 -8.30
CA LEU A 82 12.69 -18.55 -7.13
C LEU A 82 12.80 -17.13 -6.53
N VAL A 83 12.91 -16.11 -7.38
CA VAL A 83 12.92 -14.70 -6.94
C VAL A 83 11.56 -14.34 -6.35
N LEU A 84 10.47 -14.72 -7.03
CA LEU A 84 9.11 -14.41 -6.61
C LEU A 84 8.77 -15.00 -5.23
N PHE A 85 9.15 -16.25 -4.97
CA PHE A 85 8.95 -16.86 -3.65
C PHE A 85 9.85 -16.23 -2.59
N SER A 86 11.07 -15.84 -2.95
CA SER A 86 12.01 -15.20 -2.02
C SER A 86 11.58 -13.79 -1.60
N LEU A 87 10.83 -13.10 -2.45
CA LEU A 87 10.22 -11.80 -2.11
C LEU A 87 9.23 -11.87 -0.94
N THR A 88 8.73 -13.06 -0.56
CA THR A 88 7.87 -13.20 0.62
C THR A 88 8.56 -12.72 1.90
N ALA A 89 9.78 -13.19 2.14
CA ALA A 89 10.58 -12.81 3.30
C ALA A 89 10.95 -11.32 3.26
N VAL A 90 11.31 -10.82 2.08
CA VAL A 90 11.63 -9.40 1.86
C VAL A 90 10.41 -8.52 2.13
N GLY A 91 9.23 -8.92 1.66
CA GLY A 91 7.97 -8.21 1.87
C GLY A 91 7.54 -8.18 3.33
N TRP A 92 7.70 -9.30 4.04
CA TRP A 92 7.45 -9.35 5.49
C TRP A 92 8.36 -8.38 6.24
N ALA A 93 9.67 -8.49 6.06
CA ALA A 93 10.66 -7.64 6.73
C ALA A 93 10.45 -6.15 6.41
N SER A 94 10.19 -5.82 5.15
CA SER A 94 9.97 -4.42 4.73
C SER A 94 8.70 -3.82 5.33
N ASN A 95 7.63 -4.61 5.43
CA ASN A 95 6.37 -4.15 6.00
C ASN A 95 6.50 -3.95 7.51
N GLU A 96 7.15 -4.89 8.19
CA GLU A 96 7.37 -4.84 9.65
C GLU A 96 8.27 -3.67 10.03
N LEU A 97 9.43 -3.53 9.38
CA LEU A 97 10.38 -2.44 9.64
C LEU A 97 9.85 -1.06 9.21
N GLY A 98 8.91 -1.03 8.26
CA GLY A 98 8.31 0.22 7.75
C GLY A 98 7.16 0.76 8.61
N GLY A 99 6.57 -0.06 9.49
CA GLY A 99 5.47 0.35 10.36
C GLY A 99 4.32 1.02 9.60
N ALA A 100 3.99 2.27 9.97
CA ALA A 100 2.94 3.06 9.31
C ALA A 100 3.18 3.30 7.79
N GLY A 101 4.46 3.30 7.37
CA GLY A 101 4.90 3.39 5.98
C GLY A 101 5.17 2.04 5.32
N GLY A 102 4.76 0.93 5.93
CA GLY A 102 5.03 -0.44 5.47
C GLY A 102 4.75 -0.69 3.98
N PRO A 103 3.56 -0.37 3.43
CA PRO A 103 3.27 -0.59 2.01
C PRO A 103 4.19 0.20 1.06
N LEU A 104 4.53 1.46 1.38
CA LEU A 104 5.55 2.23 0.67
C LEU A 104 6.91 1.54 0.71
N ALA A 105 7.34 1.09 1.89
CA ALA A 105 8.63 0.42 2.05
C ALA A 105 8.71 -0.89 1.24
N VAL A 106 7.64 -1.70 1.29
CA VAL A 106 7.52 -2.93 0.49
C VAL A 106 7.62 -2.63 -0.99
N LEU A 107 6.99 -1.57 -1.49
CA LEU A 107 7.08 -1.19 -2.90
C LEU A 107 8.53 -0.99 -3.35
N PHE A 108 9.28 -0.10 -2.68
CA PHE A 108 10.64 0.22 -3.10
C PHE A 108 11.59 -0.95 -2.91
N VAL A 109 11.54 -1.59 -1.75
CA VAL A 109 12.46 -2.69 -1.42
C VAL A 109 12.18 -3.92 -2.28
N ALA A 110 10.91 -4.28 -2.50
CA ALA A 110 10.57 -5.43 -3.35
C ALA A 110 10.95 -5.20 -4.81
N ILE A 111 10.80 -3.98 -5.35
CA ILE A 111 11.26 -3.67 -6.72
C ILE A 111 12.78 -3.87 -6.82
N ILE A 112 13.55 -3.29 -5.91
CA ILE A 112 15.02 -3.38 -5.96
C ILE A 112 15.49 -4.83 -5.76
N ALA A 113 14.95 -5.52 -4.75
CA ALA A 113 15.27 -6.92 -4.47
C ALA A 113 14.87 -7.84 -5.64
N ALA A 114 13.73 -7.58 -6.29
CA ALA A 114 13.29 -8.32 -7.46
C ALA A 114 14.26 -8.17 -8.62
N GLU A 115 14.72 -6.95 -8.94
CA GLU A 115 15.65 -6.74 -10.05
C GLU A 115 17.01 -7.37 -9.77
N ILE A 116 17.54 -7.25 -8.55
CA ILE A 116 18.80 -7.92 -8.15
C ILE A 116 18.64 -9.43 -8.23
N GLY A 117 17.50 -9.97 -7.81
CA GLY A 117 17.17 -11.38 -7.96
C GLY A 117 17.15 -11.87 -9.40
N LYS A 118 16.53 -11.10 -10.30
CA LYS A 118 16.52 -11.44 -11.73
C LYS A 118 17.92 -11.45 -12.32
N VAL A 119 18.80 -10.53 -11.90
CA VAL A 119 20.19 -10.48 -12.37
C VAL A 119 20.92 -11.78 -12.05
N VAL A 120 20.75 -12.30 -10.83
CA VAL A 120 21.44 -13.52 -10.36
C VAL A 120 20.77 -14.80 -10.86
N SER A 121 19.45 -14.78 -11.08
CA SER A 121 18.70 -15.97 -11.46
C SER A 121 19.16 -16.58 -12.77
N LYS A 122 19.41 -17.89 -12.75
CA LYS A 122 19.89 -18.73 -13.86
C LYS A 122 21.31 -18.44 -14.35
N GLU A 123 22.13 -17.76 -13.55
CA GLU A 123 23.56 -17.53 -13.88
C GLU A 123 24.49 -18.60 -13.27
N THR A 124 24.04 -19.36 -12.27
CA THR A 124 24.89 -20.33 -11.57
C THR A 124 24.30 -21.74 -11.63
N PRO A 125 25.13 -22.80 -11.60
CA PRO A 125 24.65 -24.18 -11.54
C PRO A 125 23.92 -24.51 -10.22
N ILE A 126 24.09 -23.68 -9.19
CA ILE A 126 23.44 -23.81 -7.87
C ILE A 126 22.36 -22.72 -7.70
N ASP A 127 21.66 -22.37 -8.79
CA ASP A 127 20.66 -21.29 -8.84
C ASP A 127 19.59 -21.41 -7.76
N VAL A 128 19.18 -22.64 -7.44
CA VAL A 128 18.17 -22.96 -6.42
C VAL A 128 18.55 -22.44 -5.03
N LEU A 129 19.84 -22.37 -4.71
CA LEU A 129 20.32 -21.86 -3.43
C LEU A 129 20.74 -20.39 -3.53
N VAL A 130 21.50 -20.05 -4.58
CA VAL A 130 22.11 -18.72 -4.72
C VAL A 130 21.05 -17.64 -4.93
N THR A 131 20.05 -17.90 -5.77
CA THR A 131 19.02 -16.89 -6.07
C THR A 131 18.18 -16.51 -4.85
N PRO A 132 17.65 -17.46 -4.07
CA PRO A 132 16.97 -17.13 -2.81
C PRO A 132 17.88 -16.45 -1.79
N LEU A 133 19.11 -16.93 -1.63
CA LEU A 133 20.02 -16.37 -0.64
C LEU A 133 20.34 -14.90 -0.95
N VAL A 134 20.68 -14.59 -2.20
CA VAL A 134 21.00 -13.21 -2.60
C VAL A 134 19.77 -12.31 -2.52
N THR A 135 18.60 -12.77 -2.99
CA THR A 135 17.38 -11.97 -2.96
C THR A 135 16.91 -11.65 -1.55
N ILE A 136 16.91 -12.63 -0.65
CA ILE A 136 16.50 -12.43 0.75
C ILE A 136 17.53 -11.57 1.46
N PHE A 137 18.81 -11.89 1.36
CA PHE A 137 19.85 -11.17 2.10
C PHE A 137 19.92 -9.70 1.67
N VAL A 138 19.95 -9.44 0.36
CA VAL A 138 19.97 -8.07 -0.16
C VAL A 138 18.64 -7.36 0.12
N GLY A 139 17.51 -8.04 -0.05
CA GLY A 139 16.20 -7.45 0.22
C GLY A 139 16.00 -7.07 1.69
N VAL A 140 16.38 -7.94 2.63
CA VAL A 140 16.28 -7.65 4.08
C VAL A 140 17.29 -6.59 4.50
N ALA A 141 18.52 -6.61 3.97
CA ALA A 141 19.50 -5.55 4.23
C ALA A 141 19.00 -4.18 3.73
N LEU A 142 18.39 -4.14 2.54
CA LEU A 142 17.76 -2.94 2.01
C LEU A 142 16.54 -2.52 2.82
N ALA A 143 15.74 -3.48 3.32
CA ALA A 143 14.62 -3.20 4.21
C ALA A 143 15.08 -2.49 5.48
N ALA A 144 16.17 -2.94 6.10
CA ALA A 144 16.74 -2.31 7.29
C ALA A 144 17.23 -0.87 7.04
N LEU A 145 17.64 -0.53 5.81
CA LEU A 145 18.12 0.80 5.45
C LEU A 145 17.00 1.74 4.99
N ILE A 146 16.03 1.22 4.22
CA ILE A 146 15.02 2.03 3.51
C ILE A 146 13.70 2.09 4.29
N ALA A 147 13.31 1.02 4.98
CA ALA A 147 12.01 0.97 5.64
C ALA A 147 11.90 1.90 6.86
N PRO A 148 12.89 1.98 7.78
CA PRO A 148 12.83 2.89 8.92
C PRO A 148 12.67 4.38 8.56
N PRO A 149 13.43 4.97 7.60
CA PRO A 149 13.23 6.37 7.24
C PRO A 149 11.86 6.63 6.59
N ILE A 150 11.33 5.67 5.83
CA ILE A 150 9.95 5.77 5.29
C ILE A 150 8.93 5.73 6.42
N GLY A 151 9.10 4.82 7.39
CA GLY A 151 8.24 4.75 8.57
C GLY A 151 8.27 6.03 9.40
N ALA A 152 9.45 6.61 9.60
CA ALA A 152 9.61 7.90 10.29
C ALA A 152 8.90 9.04 9.54
N ALA A 153 9.02 9.08 8.21
CA ALA A 153 8.31 10.08 7.39
C ALA A 153 6.78 9.90 7.47
N ALA A 154 6.28 8.65 7.45
CA ALA A 154 4.86 8.37 7.65
C ALA A 154 4.38 8.78 9.05
N ASN A 155 5.19 8.54 10.09
CA ASN A 155 4.88 8.97 11.45
C ASN A 155 4.84 10.49 11.56
N TYR A 156 5.69 11.22 10.82
CA TYR A 156 5.63 12.69 10.79
C TYR A 156 4.27 13.19 10.28
N VAL A 157 3.75 12.60 9.20
CA VAL A 157 2.38 12.90 8.72
C VAL A 157 1.34 12.62 9.81
N GLY A 158 1.50 11.51 10.54
CA GLY A 158 0.65 11.19 11.69
C GLY A 158 0.71 12.23 12.81
N THR A 159 1.91 12.70 13.17
CA THR A 159 2.06 13.76 14.17
C THR A 159 1.42 15.08 13.73
N LEU A 160 1.48 15.42 12.43
CA LEU A 160 0.78 16.59 11.90
C LEU A 160 -0.74 16.48 12.06
N ILE A 161 -1.29 15.27 11.89
CA ILE A 161 -2.73 15.03 12.12
C ILE A 161 -3.07 15.24 13.60
N VAL A 162 -2.25 14.74 14.53
CA VAL A 162 -2.47 14.93 15.98
C VAL A 162 -2.38 16.40 16.37
N GLU A 163 -1.40 17.15 15.84
CA GLU A 163 -1.33 18.60 16.06
C GLU A 163 -2.57 19.31 15.50
N ALA A 164 -3.09 18.88 14.35
CA ALA A 164 -4.33 19.40 13.80
C ALA A 164 -5.56 19.11 14.68
N THR A 165 -5.55 18.06 15.51
CA THR A 165 -6.65 17.80 16.45
C THR A 165 -6.77 18.82 17.59
N LYS A 166 -5.75 19.66 17.80
CA LYS A 166 -5.80 20.74 18.81
C LYS A 166 -6.56 21.98 18.31
N LEU A 167 -6.90 22.03 17.02
CA LEU A 167 -7.65 23.13 16.44
C LEU A 167 -9.13 23.11 16.89
N GLN A 168 -9.81 24.23 16.71
CA GLN A 168 -11.27 24.31 16.91
C GLN A 168 -12.01 23.30 16.00
N PRO A 169 -13.17 22.74 16.40
CA PRO A 169 -13.84 21.65 15.69
C PRO A 169 -14.00 21.85 14.19
N PHE A 170 -14.39 23.06 13.77
CA PHE A 170 -14.50 23.41 12.34
C PHE A 170 -13.17 23.25 11.59
N TRP A 171 -12.10 23.89 12.08
CA TRP A 171 -10.78 23.86 11.41
C TRP A 171 -10.08 22.50 11.56
N MET A 172 -10.24 21.85 12.72
CA MET A 172 -9.81 20.47 12.93
C MET A 172 -10.46 19.57 11.89
N GLY A 173 -11.78 19.67 11.71
CA GLY A 173 -12.54 18.90 10.75
C GLY A 173 -11.96 19.01 9.34
N VAL A 174 -11.72 20.23 8.85
CA VAL A 174 -11.15 20.48 7.50
C VAL A 174 -9.79 19.81 7.35
N VAL A 175 -8.88 20.06 8.31
CA VAL A 175 -7.47 19.68 8.18
C VAL A 175 -7.29 18.18 8.37
N VAL A 176 -7.94 17.59 9.39
CA VAL A 176 -7.84 16.15 9.67
C VAL A 176 -8.46 15.34 8.54
N SER A 177 -9.64 15.70 8.03
CA SER A 177 -10.28 14.97 6.93
C SER A 177 -9.47 15.05 5.62
N ALA A 178 -8.85 16.21 5.35
CA ALA A 178 -7.97 16.39 4.18
C ALA A 178 -6.70 15.53 4.31
N LEU A 179 -5.99 15.63 5.43
CA LEU A 179 -4.73 14.92 5.65
C LEU A 179 -4.94 13.40 5.66
N VAL A 180 -5.97 12.92 6.37
CA VAL A 180 -6.28 11.48 6.41
C VAL A 180 -6.77 10.98 5.05
N GLY A 181 -7.58 11.76 4.35
CA GLY A 181 -8.01 11.44 2.98
C GLY A 181 -6.82 11.33 2.02
N ILE A 182 -5.85 12.25 2.12
CA ILE A 182 -4.61 12.22 1.34
C ILE A 182 -3.77 10.98 1.70
N ALA A 183 -3.61 10.71 3.00
CA ALA A 183 -2.87 9.55 3.48
C ALA A 183 -3.48 8.23 3.00
N LEU A 184 -4.81 8.14 2.91
CA LEU A 184 -5.54 6.96 2.42
C LEU A 184 -5.31 6.67 0.93
N THR A 185 -5.08 7.70 0.11
CA THR A 185 -4.74 7.52 -1.31
C THR A 185 -3.26 7.24 -1.55
N LEU A 186 -2.40 7.75 -0.68
CA LEU A 186 -0.98 7.46 -0.74
C LEU A 186 -0.72 6.03 -0.25
N PRO A 187 0.43 5.41 -0.59
CA PRO A 187 0.79 4.06 -0.11
C PRO A 187 1.16 4.05 1.38
N ILE A 188 0.57 4.94 2.17
CA ILE A 188 0.74 5.09 3.61
C ILE A 188 -0.48 4.44 4.27
N SER A 189 -0.27 3.68 5.34
CA SER A 189 -1.39 3.01 6.01
C SER A 189 -2.15 4.02 6.88
N SER A 190 -3.19 4.66 6.32
CA SER A 190 -4.08 5.57 7.04
C SER A 190 -4.74 4.89 8.25
N ALA A 191 -5.10 3.61 8.11
CA ALA A 191 -5.62 2.80 9.22
C ALA A 191 -4.58 2.62 10.34
N ALA A 192 -3.31 2.37 9.99
CA ALA A 192 -2.25 2.28 10.99
C ALA A 192 -2.03 3.64 11.67
N ILE A 193 -2.08 4.76 10.93
CA ILE A 193 -1.98 6.11 11.51
C ILE A 193 -3.13 6.35 12.50
N CYS A 194 -4.39 6.17 12.08
CA CYS A 194 -5.54 6.38 12.96
C CYS A 194 -5.51 5.51 14.22
N HIS A 195 -5.03 4.26 14.09
CA HIS A 195 -4.89 3.35 15.23
C HIS A 195 -3.71 3.74 16.15
N SER A 196 -2.55 4.06 15.58
CA SER A 196 -1.32 4.38 16.34
C SER A 196 -1.44 5.68 17.12
N PHE A 197 -2.22 6.63 16.62
CA PHE A 197 -2.46 7.92 17.25
C PHE A 197 -3.78 8.02 18.02
N GLY A 198 -4.56 6.92 18.10
CA GLY A 198 -5.78 6.86 18.90
C GLY A 198 -6.82 7.92 18.52
N LEU A 199 -7.01 8.19 17.22
CA LEU A 199 -7.98 9.17 16.75
C LEU A 199 -9.41 8.70 17.06
N VAL A 200 -9.93 9.14 18.21
CA VAL A 200 -11.28 8.83 18.71
C VAL A 200 -12.11 10.11 18.88
N GLY A 201 -13.43 9.97 19.01
CA GLY A 201 -14.34 11.10 19.16
C GLY A 201 -14.41 11.95 17.88
N LEU A 202 -14.41 13.27 18.03
CA LEU A 202 -14.57 14.22 16.93
C LEU A 202 -13.49 14.08 15.84
N ALA A 203 -12.24 13.92 16.23
CA ALA A 203 -11.14 13.72 15.28
C ALA A 203 -11.27 12.40 14.52
N GLY A 204 -11.75 11.35 15.18
CA GLY A 204 -12.09 10.07 14.52
C GLY A 204 -13.25 10.22 13.54
N GLY A 205 -14.28 11.00 13.90
CA GLY A 205 -15.41 11.33 13.01
C GLY A 205 -14.96 12.06 11.74
N ALA A 206 -14.13 13.10 11.89
CA ALA A 206 -13.55 13.84 10.77
C ALA A 206 -12.66 12.93 9.89
N ALA A 207 -11.85 12.06 10.49
CA ALA A 207 -11.00 11.11 9.77
C ALA A 207 -11.83 10.12 8.94
N VAL A 208 -12.89 9.54 9.52
CA VAL A 208 -13.80 8.62 8.81
C VAL A 208 -14.56 9.35 7.69
N ALA A 209 -15.07 10.55 7.95
CA ALA A 209 -15.76 11.34 6.94
C ALA A 209 -14.85 11.67 5.74
N GLY A 210 -13.57 11.98 6.01
CA GLY A 210 -12.59 12.22 4.96
C GLY A 210 -12.22 10.97 4.16
N CYS A 211 -12.02 9.83 4.83
CA CYS A 211 -11.82 8.54 4.18
C CYS A 211 -12.99 8.15 3.27
N CYS A 212 -14.21 8.28 3.78
CA CYS A 212 -15.44 7.96 3.03
C CYS A 212 -15.62 8.88 1.83
N ALA A 213 -15.40 10.19 1.97
CA ALA A 213 -15.47 11.14 0.86
C ALA A 213 -14.51 10.75 -0.27
N ASN A 214 -13.28 10.33 0.07
CA ASN A 214 -12.32 9.87 -0.92
C ASN A 214 -12.72 8.53 -1.56
N MET A 215 -13.05 7.51 -0.77
CA MET A 215 -13.46 6.20 -1.32
C MET A 215 -14.70 6.30 -2.21
N VAL A 216 -15.76 6.97 -1.75
CA VAL A 216 -16.99 7.15 -2.53
C VAL A 216 -16.75 8.07 -3.72
N GLY A 217 -16.00 9.17 -3.54
CA GLY A 217 -15.65 10.08 -4.63
C GLY A 217 -14.93 9.37 -5.77
N PHE A 218 -13.93 8.54 -5.45
CA PHE A 218 -13.24 7.72 -6.46
C PHE A 218 -14.14 6.67 -7.10
N ALA A 219 -14.96 5.98 -6.30
CA ALA A 219 -15.89 4.98 -6.81
C ALA A 219 -16.91 5.59 -7.80
N VAL A 220 -17.45 6.78 -7.51
CA VAL A 220 -18.38 7.51 -8.39
C VAL A 220 -17.67 7.99 -9.65
N MET A 221 -16.49 8.61 -9.50
CA MET A 221 -15.70 9.04 -10.67
C MET A 221 -15.35 7.86 -11.59
N SER A 222 -15.06 6.69 -11.00
CA SER A 222 -14.71 5.49 -11.76
C SER A 222 -15.91 4.77 -12.39
N PHE A 223 -17.15 5.09 -12.02
CA PHE A 223 -18.33 4.34 -12.45
C PHE A 223 -18.53 4.39 -13.97
N ARG A 224 -18.20 5.51 -14.62
CA ARG A 224 -18.36 5.65 -16.08
C ARG A 224 -17.47 4.68 -16.87
N GLU A 225 -16.30 4.35 -16.32
CA GLU A 225 -15.29 3.51 -16.98
C GLU A 225 -15.36 2.05 -16.52
N ASN A 226 -15.50 1.82 -15.21
CA ASN A 226 -15.42 0.50 -14.59
C ASN A 226 -16.77 -0.05 -14.10
N ARG A 227 -17.86 0.71 -14.25
CA ARG A 227 -19.23 0.36 -13.84
C ARG A 227 -19.28 -0.19 -12.41
N TRP A 228 -20.12 -1.20 -12.18
CA TRP A 228 -20.32 -1.84 -10.88
C TRP A 228 -19.04 -2.50 -10.32
N GLY A 229 -18.17 -3.03 -11.18
CA GLY A 229 -16.91 -3.65 -10.75
C GLY A 229 -15.94 -2.63 -10.14
N GLY A 230 -15.81 -1.46 -10.76
CA GLY A 230 -15.01 -0.35 -10.22
C GLY A 230 -15.59 0.23 -8.94
N LEU A 231 -16.91 0.36 -8.88
CA LEU A 231 -17.59 0.92 -7.71
C LEU A 231 -17.42 0.02 -6.48
N VAL A 232 -17.58 -1.30 -6.64
CA VAL A 232 -17.40 -2.26 -5.55
C VAL A 232 -15.92 -2.37 -5.15
N SER A 233 -15.00 -2.47 -6.12
CA SER A 233 -13.56 -2.63 -5.83
C SER A 233 -12.92 -1.38 -5.22
N GLN A 234 -13.38 -0.17 -5.54
CA GLN A 234 -12.82 1.06 -4.99
C GLN A 234 -13.59 1.55 -3.76
N GLY A 235 -14.91 1.38 -3.75
CA GLY A 235 -15.76 1.80 -2.64
C GLY A 235 -15.65 0.88 -1.43
N LEU A 236 -15.56 -0.44 -1.62
CA LEU A 236 -15.38 -1.42 -0.53
C LEU A 236 -13.92 -1.89 -0.40
N GLY A 237 -13.15 -1.82 -1.49
CA GLY A 237 -11.77 -2.27 -1.51
C GLY A 237 -10.81 -1.16 -1.09
N THR A 238 -10.13 -0.56 -2.07
CA THR A 238 -9.15 0.48 -1.77
C THR A 238 -9.08 1.54 -2.86
N SER A 239 -9.00 2.80 -2.43
CA SER A 239 -8.70 3.96 -3.29
C SER A 239 -7.31 3.87 -3.91
N MET A 240 -6.42 3.05 -3.35
CA MET A 240 -5.08 2.82 -3.89
C MET A 240 -5.11 2.25 -5.32
N LEU A 241 -6.20 1.59 -5.72
CA LEU A 241 -6.40 1.15 -7.10
C LEU A 241 -6.42 2.32 -8.10
N GLN A 242 -6.79 3.53 -7.65
CA GLN A 242 -6.73 4.75 -8.47
C GLN A 242 -5.36 5.41 -8.49
N MET A 243 -4.37 4.93 -7.71
CA MET A 243 -3.06 5.56 -7.64
C MET A 243 -2.37 5.58 -9.00
N GLY A 244 -2.50 4.52 -9.80
CA GLY A 244 -1.98 4.50 -11.17
C GLY A 244 -2.59 5.59 -12.08
N ASN A 245 -3.86 5.95 -11.84
CA ASN A 245 -4.53 7.04 -12.56
C ASN A 245 -4.13 8.41 -12.01
N ILE A 246 -3.96 8.54 -10.69
CA ILE A 246 -3.47 9.78 -10.05
C ILE A 246 -2.05 10.10 -10.51
N VAL A 247 -1.17 9.09 -10.63
CA VAL A 247 0.19 9.25 -11.16
C VAL A 247 0.17 9.73 -12.62
N ARG A 248 -0.81 9.29 -13.43
CA ARG A 248 -0.98 9.76 -14.81
C ARG A 248 -1.58 11.16 -14.90
N ASN A 249 -2.53 11.49 -14.03
CA ASN A 249 -3.18 12.80 -13.99
C ASN A 249 -3.58 13.17 -12.55
N PRO A 250 -2.76 13.98 -11.85
CA PRO A 250 -3.00 14.36 -10.46
C PRO A 250 -4.31 15.14 -10.24
N LYS A 251 -4.87 15.74 -11.29
CA LYS A 251 -6.12 16.52 -11.22
C LYS A 251 -7.32 15.69 -10.75
N ILE A 252 -7.29 14.37 -10.92
CA ILE A 252 -8.35 13.45 -10.47
C ILE A 252 -8.48 13.44 -8.94
N TRP A 253 -7.41 13.79 -8.22
CA TRP A 253 -7.38 13.75 -6.77
C TRP A 253 -8.02 14.97 -6.10
N ILE A 254 -8.01 16.12 -6.78
CA ILE A 254 -8.46 17.41 -6.23
C ILE A 254 -9.93 17.36 -5.77
N PRO A 255 -10.90 16.87 -6.57
CA PRO A 255 -12.30 16.86 -6.17
C PRO A 255 -12.54 16.02 -4.90
N ALA A 256 -11.82 14.91 -4.74
CA ALA A 256 -11.93 14.05 -3.57
C ALA A 256 -11.46 14.78 -2.30
N ILE A 257 -10.29 15.44 -2.36
CA ILE A 257 -9.75 16.20 -1.22
C ILE A 257 -10.63 17.40 -0.88
N VAL A 258 -11.16 18.11 -1.88
CA VAL A 258 -12.07 19.24 -1.62
C VAL A 258 -13.36 18.74 -0.97
N THR A 259 -13.88 17.59 -1.41
CA THR A 259 -15.04 16.98 -0.78
C THR A 259 -14.74 16.57 0.66
N SER A 260 -13.56 15.97 0.94
CA SER A 260 -13.17 15.61 2.30
C SER A 260 -13.05 16.82 3.22
N MET A 261 -12.48 17.93 2.73
CA MET A 261 -12.40 19.20 3.48
C MET A 261 -13.76 19.77 3.88
N ILE A 262 -14.81 19.48 3.09
CA ILE A 262 -16.18 19.94 3.38
C ILE A 262 -16.89 18.96 4.33
N THR A 263 -16.74 17.66 4.12
CA THR A 263 -17.43 16.64 4.94
C THR A 263 -16.85 16.52 6.34
N GLY A 264 -15.55 16.81 6.51
CA GLY A 264 -14.87 16.80 7.80
C GLY A 264 -15.60 17.66 8.85
N PRO A 265 -15.68 18.99 8.67
CA PRO A 265 -16.35 19.90 9.61
C PRO A 265 -17.81 19.59 9.87
N ILE A 266 -18.52 18.98 8.91
CA ILE A 266 -19.93 18.59 9.08
C ILE A 266 -20.05 17.40 10.03
N ALA A 267 -19.03 16.54 10.07
CA ALA A 267 -18.98 15.37 10.96
C ALA A 267 -18.30 15.65 12.32
N THR A 268 -17.90 16.91 12.58
CA THR A 268 -17.17 17.36 13.78
C THR A 268 -18.02 18.30 14.60
#